data_AF-A0A660QTU0-F1
#
_entry.id   AF-A0A660QTU0-F1
#
_cell.length_a   1.000
_cell.length_b   1.000
_cell.length_c   1.000
_cell.angle_alpha   90.00
_cell.angle_beta   90.00
_cell.angle_gamma   90.00
#
_symmetry.space_group_name_H-M   'P 1'
#
loop_
_entity.id
_entity.type
_entity.pdbx_description
1 polymer ?
#
loop_
_entity_poly.entity_id
_entity_poly.type
_entity_poly.pdbx_seq_one_letter_code
_entity_poly.pdbx_strand_id
1 'polypeptide(L)'
;HPEWKTEEPFASVLKGDIKKALAGGKPALLKMMLATHANTTTEEFEKIVSEWIATARHPQTGRLYTEMVFQPMLELLDYLRANGFKTFIVSGGGIEFMRPWCEQVYGIPPEQVIGSSIKTQYELRDGKPVIMRMPELSFIDDKEGKPLAINLHIGRRPIAAFGNSDGDFQMLEWTTAGTGKRLAVYIHHDDAARETAYDCDSHIGRLDRGLDESPQRGWTIVSMKNDWKSIFKTDKNAGNKKDTP
;
A
#
# COMPACT_ATOMS: atom_id res chain seq x y z
N HIS A 1 5.03 -17.16 22.17
CA HIS A 1 5.94 -17.67 21.13
C HIS A 1 7.41 -17.67 21.58
N PRO A 2 7.85 -18.59 22.49
CA PRO A 2 9.28 -18.78 22.80
C PRO A 2 10.14 -19.16 21.59
N GLU A 3 9.56 -19.90 20.64
CA GLU A 3 10.16 -20.38 19.40
C GLU A 3 10.63 -19.25 18.46
N TRP A 4 10.00 -18.08 18.52
CA TRP A 4 10.37 -16.91 17.72
C TRP A 4 11.76 -16.36 18.04
N LYS A 5 12.38 -16.76 19.15
CA LYS A 5 13.77 -16.38 19.47
C LYS A 5 14.79 -17.00 18.51
N THR A 6 14.45 -18.13 17.88
CA THR A 6 15.34 -18.89 17.01
C THR A 6 14.79 -19.11 15.61
N GLU A 7 13.46 -19.05 15.43
CA GLU A 7 12.82 -19.26 14.13
C GLU A 7 12.83 -18.00 13.26
N GLU A 8 13.33 -18.10 12.03
CA GLU A 8 13.26 -17.02 11.05
C GLU A 8 11.90 -16.97 10.32
N PRO A 9 11.41 -15.78 9.96
CA PRO A 9 12.05 -14.45 10.09
C PRO A 9 11.85 -13.76 11.46
N PHE A 10 11.10 -14.37 12.39
CA PHE A 10 10.75 -13.75 13.68
C PHE A 10 11.96 -13.41 14.53
N ALA A 11 12.97 -14.29 14.55
CA ALA A 11 14.20 -14.08 15.30
C ALA A 11 14.96 -12.83 14.82
N SER A 12 14.97 -12.57 13.51
CA SER A 12 15.58 -11.36 12.95
C SER A 12 14.79 -10.10 13.31
N VAL A 13 13.45 -10.16 13.28
CA VAL A 13 12.61 -9.03 13.73
C VAL A 13 12.86 -8.70 15.20
N LEU A 14 12.87 -9.69 16.08
CA LEU A 14 13.09 -9.50 17.51
C LEU A 14 14.49 -8.94 17.83
N LYS A 15 15.48 -9.16 16.95
CA LYS A 15 16.84 -8.62 17.06
C LYS A 15 17.00 -7.25 16.40
N GLY A 16 15.95 -6.71 15.78
CA GLY A 16 16.01 -5.45 15.02
C GLY A 16 16.70 -5.58 13.65
N ASP A 17 16.98 -6.80 13.18
CA ASP A 17 17.63 -7.05 11.89
C ASP A 17 16.58 -7.15 10.78
N ILE A 18 16.02 -6.00 10.41
CA ILE A 18 14.96 -5.90 9.38
C ILE A 18 15.47 -6.39 8.02
N LYS A 19 16.74 -6.15 7.68
CA LYS A 19 17.31 -6.61 6.41
C LYS A 19 17.28 -8.13 6.31
N LYS A 20 17.67 -8.83 7.39
CA LYS A 20 17.64 -10.29 7.45
C LYS A 20 16.22 -10.84 7.56
N ALA A 21 15.34 -10.17 8.30
CA ALA A 21 13.93 -10.54 8.38
C ALA A 21 13.24 -10.49 7.00
N LEU A 22 13.61 -9.52 6.16
CA LEU A 22 13.07 -9.33 4.82
C LEU A 22 13.84 -10.09 3.73
N ALA A 23 14.97 -10.73 4.05
CA ALA A 23 15.80 -11.45 3.07
C ALA A 23 15.06 -12.62 2.42
N GLY A 24 14.09 -13.22 3.11
CA GLY A 24 13.21 -14.24 2.54
C GLY A 24 12.11 -13.69 1.62
N GLY A 25 12.12 -12.38 1.33
CA GLY A 25 11.20 -11.71 0.41
C GLY A 25 9.73 -11.86 0.80
N LYS A 26 8.86 -11.98 -0.21
CA LYS A 26 7.41 -12.14 -0.01
C LYS A 26 7.03 -13.32 0.89
N PRO A 27 7.64 -14.52 0.78
CA PRO A 27 7.36 -15.63 1.70
C PRO A 27 7.62 -15.30 3.18
N ALA A 28 8.71 -14.59 3.48
CA ALA A 28 9.02 -14.20 4.87
C ALA A 28 8.02 -13.17 5.41
N LEU A 29 7.69 -12.15 4.61
CA LEU A 29 6.65 -11.18 4.94
C LEU A 29 5.29 -11.86 5.17
N LEU A 30 4.93 -12.81 4.31
CA LEU A 30 3.69 -13.57 4.41
C LEU A 30 3.66 -14.45 5.66
N LYS A 31 4.76 -15.15 5.96
CA LYS A 31 4.88 -15.97 7.17
C LYS A 31 4.73 -15.15 8.45
N MET A 32 5.33 -13.95 8.49
CA MET A 32 5.15 -13.03 9.61
C MET A 32 3.70 -12.58 9.73
N MET A 33 3.12 -12.10 8.62
CA MET A 33 1.74 -11.62 8.60
C MET A 33 0.75 -12.68 9.08
N LEU A 34 0.88 -13.92 8.60
CA LEU A 34 0.04 -15.05 9.00
C LEU A 34 0.20 -15.41 10.48
N ALA A 35 1.43 -15.44 10.99
CA ALA A 35 1.70 -15.90 12.35
C ALA A 35 1.36 -14.88 13.44
N THR A 36 1.47 -13.57 13.16
CA THR A 36 1.28 -12.53 14.18
C THR A 36 -0.15 -11.97 14.23
N HIS A 37 -0.99 -12.25 13.22
CA HIS A 37 -2.32 -11.62 13.10
C HIS A 37 -3.47 -12.60 12.81
N ALA A 38 -3.21 -13.91 12.82
CA ALA A 38 -4.25 -14.93 12.79
C ALA A 38 -4.88 -15.13 14.18
N ASN A 39 -6.01 -15.82 14.22
CA ASN A 39 -6.77 -16.18 15.42
C ASN A 39 -7.38 -14.99 16.19
N THR A 40 -7.45 -13.83 15.56
CA THR A 40 -8.21 -12.66 16.02
C THR A 40 -9.49 -12.52 15.21
N THR A 41 -10.50 -11.86 15.76
CA THR A 41 -11.64 -11.39 14.97
C THR A 41 -11.21 -10.23 14.06
N THR A 42 -11.99 -9.97 13.02
CA THR A 42 -11.78 -8.80 12.16
C THR A 42 -11.80 -7.48 12.94
N GLU A 43 -12.69 -7.39 13.93
CA GLU A 43 -12.89 -6.21 14.78
C GLU A 43 -11.73 -6.01 15.76
N GLU A 44 -11.21 -7.08 16.37
CA GLU A 44 -10.01 -7.03 17.21
C GLU A 44 -8.79 -6.56 16.41
N PHE A 45 -8.62 -7.09 15.19
CA PHE A 45 -7.52 -6.70 14.32
C PHE A 45 -7.65 -5.25 13.85
N GLU A 46 -8.85 -4.82 13.46
CA GLU A 46 -9.14 -3.42 13.10
C GLU A 46 -8.77 -2.47 14.24
N LYS A 47 -9.11 -2.82 15.49
CA LYS A 47 -8.73 -2.04 16.67
C LYS A 47 -7.22 -1.95 16.84
N ILE A 48 -6.49 -3.07 16.74
CA ILE A 48 -5.02 -3.10 16.83
C ILE A 48 -4.39 -2.17 15.79
N VAL A 49 -4.85 -2.27 14.54
CA VAL A 49 -4.35 -1.44 13.44
C VAL A 49 -4.67 0.04 13.67
N SER A 50 -5.89 0.35 14.12
CA SER A 50 -6.33 1.72 14.38
C SER A 50 -5.52 2.38 15.50
N GLU A 51 -5.27 1.66 16.59
CA GLU A 51 -4.45 2.13 17.71
C GLU A 51 -2.98 2.33 17.29
N TRP A 52 -2.43 1.39 16.50
CA TRP A 52 -1.07 1.51 15.99
C TRP A 52 -0.93 2.70 15.04
N ILE A 53 -1.78 2.80 14.02
CA ILE A 53 -1.65 3.82 12.98
C ILE A 53 -1.87 5.24 13.51
N ALA A 54 -2.65 5.39 14.58
CA ALA A 54 -2.87 6.68 15.24
C ALA A 54 -1.61 7.25 15.93
N THR A 55 -0.63 6.41 16.25
CA THR A 55 0.56 6.82 17.01
C THR A 55 1.88 6.49 16.32
N ALA A 56 1.87 5.58 15.35
CA ALA A 56 3.06 5.13 14.65
C ALA A 56 3.66 6.25 13.79
N ARG A 57 4.95 6.48 14.00
CA ARG A 57 5.72 7.54 13.34
C ARG A 57 6.79 6.96 12.44
N HIS A 58 7.01 7.62 11.31
CA HIS A 58 8.11 7.32 10.41
C HIS A 58 9.45 7.69 11.07
N PRO A 59 10.43 6.78 11.13
CA PRO A 59 11.60 6.97 12.00
C PRO A 59 12.49 8.14 11.59
N GLN A 60 12.60 8.45 10.29
CA GLN A 60 13.45 9.53 9.80
C GLN A 60 12.78 10.91 9.86
N THR A 61 11.45 10.98 9.69
CA THR A 61 10.73 12.26 9.62
C THR A 61 10.02 12.62 10.92
N GLY A 62 9.79 11.64 11.80
CA GLY A 62 9.03 11.82 13.04
C GLY A 62 7.53 12.07 12.84
N ARG A 63 7.05 12.09 11.59
CA ARG A 63 5.64 12.32 11.25
C ARG A 63 4.82 11.04 11.39
N LEU A 64 3.52 11.16 11.59
CA LEU A 64 2.65 9.99 11.54
C LEU A 64 2.69 9.36 10.14
N TYR A 65 2.57 8.04 10.03
CA TYR A 65 2.52 7.40 8.71
C TYR A 65 1.35 7.91 7.85
N THR A 66 0.24 8.28 8.47
CA THR A 66 -0.93 8.90 7.80
C THR A 66 -0.69 10.33 7.32
N GLU A 67 0.38 10.98 7.78
CA GLU A 67 0.83 12.29 7.29
C GLU A 67 1.89 12.16 6.17
N MET A 68 2.50 10.98 6.04
CA MET A 68 3.48 10.64 5.01
C MET A 68 2.81 10.23 3.68
N VAL A 69 1.76 10.96 3.30
CA VAL A 69 1.00 10.74 2.06
C VAL A 69 1.30 11.83 1.03
N PHE A 70 1.26 11.45 -0.24
CA PHE A 70 1.64 12.36 -1.32
C PHE A 70 0.52 13.35 -1.63
N GLN A 71 0.81 14.63 -1.39
CA GLN A 71 -0.13 15.72 -1.59
C GLN A 71 -0.69 15.76 -3.03
N PRO A 72 0.12 15.60 -4.09
CA PRO A 72 -0.40 15.57 -5.47
C PRO A 72 -1.32 14.38 -5.74
N MET A 73 -1.14 13.25 -5.05
CA MET A 73 -2.02 12.09 -5.18
C MET A 73 -3.35 12.32 -4.46
N LEU A 74 -3.37 13.04 -3.34
CA LEU A 74 -4.62 13.47 -2.69
C LEU A 74 -5.42 14.39 -3.62
N GLU A 75 -4.74 15.37 -4.24
CA GLU A 75 -5.35 16.30 -5.20
C GLU A 75 -5.91 15.56 -6.42
N LEU A 76 -5.17 14.57 -6.94
CA LEU A 76 -5.64 13.70 -8.02
C LEU A 76 -6.89 12.91 -7.63
N LEU A 77 -6.91 12.31 -6.44
CA LEU A 77 -8.06 11.56 -5.94
C LEU A 77 -9.31 12.45 -5.82
N ASP A 78 -9.15 13.65 -5.28
CA ASP A 78 -10.23 14.64 -5.20
C ASP A 78 -10.71 15.06 -6.58
N TYR A 79 -9.79 15.35 -7.50
CA TYR A 79 -10.11 15.70 -8.88
C TYR A 79 -10.89 14.59 -9.59
N LEU A 80 -10.44 13.33 -9.48
CA LEU A 80 -11.12 12.19 -10.09
C LEU A 80 -12.54 12.02 -9.54
N ARG A 81 -12.71 12.05 -8.21
CA ARG A 81 -14.05 11.94 -7.59
C ARG A 81 -14.97 13.09 -7.97
N ALA A 82 -14.47 14.33 -8.02
CA ALA A 82 -15.25 15.49 -8.46
C ALA A 82 -15.74 15.36 -9.91
N ASN A 83 -15.07 14.54 -10.73
CA ASN A 83 -15.43 14.25 -12.11
C ASN A 83 -16.16 12.90 -12.28
N GLY A 84 -16.72 12.34 -11.19
CA GLY A 84 -17.57 11.16 -11.24
C GLY A 84 -16.83 9.81 -11.35
N PHE A 85 -15.51 9.80 -11.14
CA PHE A 85 -14.76 8.54 -11.07
C PHE A 85 -14.93 7.90 -9.69
N LYS A 86 -14.94 6.56 -9.67
CA LYS A 86 -14.76 5.78 -8.45
C LYS A 86 -13.27 5.45 -8.29
N THR A 87 -12.71 5.76 -7.14
CA THR A 87 -11.27 5.62 -6.86
C THR A 87 -11.03 4.40 -5.97
N PHE A 88 -10.30 3.41 -6.47
CA PHE A 88 -9.99 2.18 -5.73
C PHE A 88 -8.51 2.10 -5.36
N ILE A 89 -8.20 1.47 -4.24
CA ILE A 89 -6.85 0.99 -3.90
C ILE A 89 -6.72 -0.46 -4.36
N VAL A 90 -5.61 -0.80 -5.02
CA VAL A 90 -5.24 -2.16 -5.43
C VAL A 90 -3.77 -2.39 -5.04
N SER A 91 -3.53 -3.15 -3.99
CA SER A 91 -2.26 -3.13 -3.25
C SER A 91 -1.86 -4.51 -2.74
N GLY A 92 -0.58 -4.84 -2.88
CA GLY A 92 -0.01 -6.05 -2.28
C GLY A 92 -0.06 -6.06 -0.75
N GLY A 93 -0.32 -4.91 -0.11
CA GLY A 93 -0.52 -4.79 1.33
C GLY A 93 -1.81 -5.46 1.82
N GLY A 94 -1.86 -5.75 3.12
CA GLY A 94 -3.02 -6.40 3.73
C GLY A 94 -4.28 -5.54 3.67
N ILE A 95 -5.37 -6.07 3.11
CA ILE A 95 -6.63 -5.35 2.92
C ILE A 95 -7.20 -4.80 4.24
N GLU A 96 -7.20 -5.60 5.31
CA GLU A 96 -7.68 -5.20 6.64
C GLU A 96 -6.68 -4.34 7.41
N PHE A 97 -5.43 -4.20 6.93
CA PHE A 97 -4.50 -3.21 7.47
C PHE A 97 -4.78 -1.82 6.89
N MET A 98 -5.22 -1.73 5.64
CA MET A 98 -5.48 -0.46 4.96
C MET A 98 -6.86 0.13 5.29
N ARG A 99 -7.90 -0.71 5.31
CA ARG A 99 -9.29 -0.29 5.52
C ARG A 99 -9.53 0.62 6.74
N PRO A 100 -8.92 0.41 7.92
CA PRO A 100 -9.25 1.19 9.11
C PRO A 100 -8.91 2.69 9.02
N TRP A 101 -8.05 3.11 8.09
CA TRP A 101 -7.58 4.50 8.01
C TRP A 101 -7.62 5.11 6.60
N CYS A 102 -7.72 4.29 5.54
CA CYS A 102 -7.73 4.79 4.16
C CYS A 102 -8.88 5.74 3.85
N GLU A 103 -10.06 5.56 4.45
CA GLU A 103 -11.19 6.45 4.19
C GLU A 103 -10.92 7.86 4.71
N GLN A 104 -10.43 7.98 5.95
CA GLN A 104 -10.10 9.27 6.55
C GLN A 104 -8.98 9.99 5.80
N VAL A 105 -7.99 9.25 5.28
CA VAL A 105 -6.78 9.83 4.68
C VAL A 105 -6.93 10.08 3.19
N TYR A 106 -7.52 9.13 2.45
CA TYR A 106 -7.62 9.17 0.99
C TYR A 106 -9.03 9.46 0.47
N GLY A 107 -10.06 9.43 1.33
CA GLY A 107 -11.46 9.48 0.90
C GLY A 107 -11.88 8.23 0.12
N ILE A 108 -11.24 7.08 0.39
CA ILE A 108 -11.53 5.80 -0.26
C ILE A 108 -12.15 4.86 0.79
N PRO A 109 -13.45 4.55 0.69
CA PRO A 109 -14.16 3.75 1.69
C PRO A 109 -13.74 2.27 1.63
N PRO A 110 -14.00 1.46 2.68
CA PRO A 110 -13.49 0.10 2.80
C PRO A 110 -13.83 -0.85 1.64
N GLU A 111 -14.99 -0.69 1.00
CA GLU A 111 -15.42 -1.46 -0.16
C GLU A 111 -14.70 -1.10 -1.46
N GLN A 112 -13.95 0.01 -1.47
CA GLN A 112 -13.07 0.44 -2.56
C GLN A 112 -11.59 0.16 -2.28
N VAL A 113 -11.28 -0.56 -1.20
CA VAL A 113 -9.93 -1.02 -0.87
C VAL A 113 -9.81 -2.50 -1.21
N ILE A 114 -8.89 -2.82 -2.12
CA ILE A 114 -8.52 -4.17 -2.54
C ILE A 114 -7.06 -4.40 -2.10
N GLY A 115 -6.80 -5.58 -1.54
CA GLY A 115 -5.45 -5.97 -1.19
C GLY A 115 -5.30 -7.44 -0.85
N SER A 116 -4.08 -7.83 -0.49
CA SER A 116 -3.80 -9.19 -0.04
C SER A 116 -4.62 -9.55 1.20
N SER A 117 -5.09 -10.79 1.27
CA SER A 117 -6.04 -11.24 2.30
C SER A 117 -5.75 -12.66 2.79
N ILE A 118 -6.12 -12.93 4.03
CA ILE A 118 -6.15 -14.26 4.63
C ILE A 118 -7.58 -14.80 4.58
N LYS A 119 -7.75 -16.10 4.74
CA LYS A 119 -9.09 -16.68 4.82
C LYS A 119 -9.78 -16.21 6.08
N THR A 120 -11.09 -16.04 5.98
CA THR A 120 -11.95 -15.73 7.11
C THR A 120 -13.01 -16.80 7.30
N GLN A 121 -13.43 -16.98 8.55
CA GLN A 121 -14.43 -17.96 8.93
C GLN A 121 -15.49 -17.32 9.82
N TYR A 122 -16.76 -17.58 9.54
CA TYR A 122 -17.85 -17.20 10.44
C TYR A 122 -17.89 -18.13 11.65
N GLU A 123 -17.95 -17.56 12.85
CA GLU A 123 -18.08 -18.31 14.10
C GLU A 123 -19.05 -17.62 15.07
N LEU A 124 -19.53 -18.38 16.05
CA LEU A 124 -20.22 -17.84 17.22
C LEU A 124 -19.26 -17.88 18.41
N ARG A 125 -18.88 -16.73 18.96
CA ARG A 125 -18.13 -16.62 20.22
C ARG A 125 -19.02 -16.02 21.29
N ASP A 126 -19.24 -16.75 22.38
CA ASP A 126 -20.13 -16.35 23.48
C ASP A 126 -21.53 -15.91 23.00
N GLY A 127 -22.06 -16.64 22.01
CA GLY A 127 -23.36 -16.37 21.39
C GLY A 127 -23.39 -15.18 20.42
N LYS A 128 -22.26 -14.53 20.14
CA LYS A 128 -22.16 -13.41 19.19
C LYS A 128 -21.53 -13.85 17.86
N PRO A 129 -22.13 -13.48 16.71
CA PRO A 129 -21.53 -13.71 15.40
C PRO A 129 -20.25 -12.89 15.26
N VAL A 130 -19.17 -13.54 14.84
CA VAL A 130 -17.87 -12.92 14.57
C VAL A 130 -17.27 -13.47 13.27
N ILE A 131 -16.38 -12.69 12.67
CA ILE A 131 -15.56 -13.14 11.55
C ILE A 131 -14.14 -13.37 12.05
N MET A 132 -13.70 -14.61 12.03
CA MET A 132 -12.39 -15.04 12.46
C MET A 132 -11.37 -14.97 11.33
N ARG A 133 -10.18 -14.47 11.65
CA ARG A 133 -9.00 -14.43 10.78
C ARG A 133 -8.23 -15.73 10.88
N MET A 134 -8.17 -16.51 9.81
CA MET A 134 -7.50 -17.81 9.81
C MET A 134 -6.02 -17.69 9.45
N PRO A 135 -5.14 -18.56 9.97
CA PRO A 135 -3.72 -18.61 9.60
C PRO A 135 -3.49 -19.22 8.21
N GLU A 136 -4.30 -18.84 7.23
CA GLU A 136 -4.25 -19.34 5.86
C GLU A 136 -4.40 -18.19 4.87
N LEU A 137 -3.57 -18.17 3.83
CA LEU A 137 -3.66 -17.19 2.77
C LEU A 137 -4.94 -17.38 1.94
N SER A 138 -5.64 -16.29 1.65
CA SER A 138 -6.75 -16.29 0.69
C SER A 138 -6.29 -15.80 -0.68
N PHE A 139 -5.61 -14.64 -0.72
CA PHE A 139 -5.24 -14.01 -1.97
C PHE A 139 -4.02 -13.09 -1.83
N ILE A 140 -3.15 -13.06 -2.85
CA ILE A 140 -2.03 -12.10 -2.98
C ILE A 140 -2.36 -11.11 -4.08
N ASP A 141 -2.53 -9.84 -3.73
CA ASP A 141 -2.88 -8.76 -4.66
C ASP A 141 -1.65 -8.01 -5.20
N ASP A 142 -0.76 -8.75 -5.87
CA ASP A 142 0.46 -8.19 -6.44
C ASP A 142 0.82 -8.81 -7.78
N LYS A 143 1.49 -8.06 -8.67
CA LYS A 143 1.82 -8.47 -10.05
C LYS A 143 0.58 -8.95 -10.81
N GLU A 144 0.59 -10.18 -11.32
CA GLU A 144 -0.53 -10.84 -12.00
C GLU A 144 -1.79 -10.95 -11.11
N GLY A 145 -1.63 -10.89 -9.78
CA GLY A 145 -2.75 -10.90 -8.83
C GLY A 145 -3.64 -9.66 -8.97
N LYS A 146 -3.06 -8.49 -9.28
CA LYS A 146 -3.81 -7.22 -9.37
C LYS A 146 -4.95 -7.23 -10.38
N PRO A 147 -4.76 -7.60 -11.66
CA PRO A 147 -5.88 -7.68 -12.61
C PRO A 147 -6.94 -8.73 -12.19
N LEU A 148 -6.54 -9.82 -11.53
CA LEU A 148 -7.49 -10.81 -11.02
C LEU A 148 -8.33 -10.25 -9.87
N ALA A 149 -7.70 -9.53 -8.93
CA ALA A 149 -8.38 -8.88 -7.82
C ALA A 149 -9.36 -7.81 -8.31
N ILE A 150 -8.94 -6.99 -9.27
CA ILE A 150 -9.82 -5.99 -9.89
C ILE A 150 -11.03 -6.67 -10.54
N ASN A 151 -10.81 -7.75 -11.31
CA ASN A 151 -11.91 -8.48 -11.93
C ASN A 151 -12.86 -9.08 -10.88
N LEU A 152 -12.33 -9.64 -9.78
CA LEU A 152 -13.12 -10.24 -8.72
C LEU A 152 -13.97 -9.22 -7.94
N HIS A 153 -13.34 -8.11 -7.51
CA HIS A 153 -13.98 -7.14 -6.61
C HIS A 153 -14.77 -6.05 -7.33
N ILE A 154 -14.30 -5.62 -8.50
CA ILE A 154 -14.92 -4.51 -9.26
C ILE A 154 -15.78 -5.04 -10.41
N GLY A 155 -15.40 -6.17 -11.01
CA GLY A 155 -16.08 -6.72 -12.18
C GLY A 155 -15.98 -5.85 -13.43
N ARG A 156 -15.08 -4.86 -13.44
CA ARG A 156 -14.90 -3.90 -14.53
C ARG A 156 -13.42 -3.60 -14.72
N ARG A 157 -12.99 -3.53 -15.98
CA ARG A 157 -11.66 -3.05 -16.34
C ARG A 157 -11.56 -1.54 -16.05
N PRO A 158 -10.54 -1.07 -15.33
CA PRO A 158 -10.32 0.35 -15.11
C PRO A 158 -10.08 1.10 -16.42
N ILE A 159 -10.32 2.41 -16.40
CA ILE A 159 -9.98 3.31 -17.51
C ILE A 159 -8.67 4.09 -17.24
N ALA A 160 -8.27 4.18 -15.98
CA ALA A 160 -7.01 4.77 -15.54
C ALA A 160 -6.40 3.92 -14.41
N ALA A 161 -5.09 3.72 -14.41
CA ALA A 161 -4.35 3.05 -13.35
C ALA A 161 -3.05 3.78 -13.04
N PHE A 162 -2.68 3.79 -11.76
CA PHE A 162 -1.50 4.48 -11.23
C PHE A 162 -0.71 3.48 -10.40
N GLY A 163 0.60 3.37 -10.67
CA GLY A 163 1.51 2.47 -9.96
C GLY A 163 2.86 3.14 -9.73
N ASN A 164 3.77 2.44 -9.04
CA ASN A 164 5.13 2.94 -8.80
C ASN A 164 6.20 1.84 -8.87
N SER A 165 5.81 0.59 -9.18
CA SER A 165 6.74 -0.54 -9.24
C SER A 165 6.40 -1.53 -10.35
N ASP A 166 7.31 -2.45 -10.62
CA ASP A 166 7.06 -3.58 -11.52
C ASP A 166 5.97 -4.53 -10.99
N GLY A 167 5.60 -4.42 -9.70
CA GLY A 167 4.41 -5.07 -9.12
C GLY A 167 3.09 -4.57 -9.71
N ASP A 168 3.09 -3.39 -10.34
CA ASP A 168 1.92 -2.76 -10.95
C ASP A 168 1.81 -3.06 -12.45
N PHE A 169 2.84 -3.67 -13.06
CA PHE A 169 2.96 -3.77 -14.51
C PHE A 169 1.71 -4.38 -15.16
N GLN A 170 1.26 -5.54 -14.67
CA GLN A 170 0.11 -6.26 -15.21
C GLN A 170 -1.20 -5.51 -14.97
N MET A 171 -1.30 -4.71 -13.91
CA MET A 171 -2.47 -3.84 -13.68
C MET A 171 -2.53 -2.72 -14.74
N LEU A 172 -1.40 -2.06 -15.01
CA LEU A 172 -1.31 -1.00 -16.01
C LEU A 172 -1.49 -1.54 -17.43
N GLU A 173 -0.89 -2.69 -17.74
CA GLU A 173 -1.05 -3.41 -19.01
C GLU A 173 -2.49 -3.83 -19.24
N TRP A 174 -3.13 -4.48 -18.27
CA TRP A 174 -4.51 -4.89 -18.41
C TRP A 174 -5.46 -3.68 -18.55
N THR A 175 -5.22 -2.60 -17.81
CA THR A 175 -6.00 -1.35 -17.93
C THR A 175 -5.91 -0.77 -19.34
N THR A 176 -4.69 -0.64 -19.88
CA THR A 176 -4.43 0.01 -21.17
C THR A 176 -4.72 -0.84 -22.39
N ALA A 177 -4.78 -2.17 -22.25
CA ALA A 177 -5.21 -3.08 -23.31
C ALA A 177 -6.73 -3.05 -23.61
N GLY A 178 -7.51 -2.22 -22.89
CA GLY A 178 -8.94 -2.02 -23.16
C GLY A 178 -9.21 -1.06 -24.32
N THR A 179 -10.43 -1.08 -24.86
CA THR A 179 -10.83 -0.19 -25.98
C THR A 179 -11.17 1.23 -25.54
N GLY A 180 -10.85 2.22 -26.37
CA GLY A 180 -11.12 3.64 -26.10
C GLY A 180 -10.01 4.32 -25.29
N LYS A 181 -10.28 5.53 -24.77
CA LYS A 181 -9.27 6.29 -24.02
C LYS A 181 -8.87 5.53 -22.74
N ARG A 182 -7.56 5.35 -22.55
CA ARG A 182 -6.96 4.69 -21.39
C ARG A 182 -5.77 5.48 -20.89
N LEU A 183 -5.52 5.39 -19.59
CA LEU A 183 -4.39 6.04 -18.93
C LEU A 183 -3.67 5.04 -18.04
N ALA A 184 -2.36 4.97 -18.16
CA ALA A 184 -1.48 4.32 -17.20
C ALA A 184 -0.40 5.31 -16.81
N VAL A 185 -0.14 5.40 -15.50
CA VAL A 185 0.84 6.31 -14.93
C VAL A 185 1.74 5.57 -13.96
N TYR A 186 3.04 5.75 -14.12
CA TYR A 186 4.04 5.41 -13.11
C TYR A 186 4.48 6.65 -12.35
N ILE A 187 4.51 6.54 -11.02
CA ILE A 187 5.16 7.53 -10.15
C ILE A 187 6.60 7.09 -9.96
N HIS A 188 7.54 7.89 -10.47
CA HIS A 188 8.96 7.64 -10.36
C HIS A 188 9.54 8.36 -9.14
N HIS A 189 10.02 7.58 -8.18
CA HIS A 189 10.65 8.04 -6.96
C HIS A 189 12.11 8.46 -7.24
N ASP A 190 12.28 9.65 -7.82
CA ASP A 190 13.59 10.21 -8.25
C ASP A 190 14.05 11.42 -7.43
N ASP A 191 13.46 11.62 -6.24
CA ASP A 191 13.72 12.76 -5.38
C ASP A 191 14.26 12.38 -3.99
N ALA A 192 15.56 12.10 -3.91
CA ALA A 192 16.26 11.83 -2.65
C ALA A 192 16.32 13.03 -1.69
N ALA A 193 16.02 14.25 -2.14
CA ALA A 193 16.11 15.44 -1.31
C ALA A 193 14.83 15.67 -0.50
N ARG A 194 13.67 15.38 -1.09
CA ARG A 194 12.35 15.60 -0.47
C ARG A 194 11.66 14.30 -0.07
N GLU A 195 12.10 13.17 -0.61
CA GLU A 195 11.61 11.82 -0.30
C GLU A 195 12.79 10.83 -0.41
N THR A 196 12.58 9.68 -1.04
CA THR A 196 13.54 8.61 -1.24
C THR A 196 13.74 8.49 -2.74
N ALA A 197 14.97 8.34 -3.20
CA ALA A 197 15.23 7.92 -4.57
C ALA A 197 15.40 6.41 -4.61
N TYR A 198 14.53 5.71 -5.35
CA TYR A 198 14.65 4.27 -5.56
C TYR A 198 13.97 3.82 -6.86
N ASP A 199 14.65 2.94 -7.58
CA ASP A 199 14.22 2.41 -8.87
C ASP A 199 14.65 0.93 -9.05
N CYS A 200 15.67 0.64 -9.87
CA CYS A 200 16.02 -0.69 -10.34
C CYS A 200 16.75 -1.56 -9.29
N ASP A 201 17.46 -0.94 -8.36
CA ASP A 201 18.25 -1.64 -7.32
C ASP A 201 17.47 -1.87 -6.00
N SER A 202 16.22 -1.39 -5.93
CA SER A 202 15.43 -1.48 -4.70
C SER A 202 14.91 -2.90 -4.46
N HIS A 203 14.99 -3.36 -3.21
CA HIS A 203 14.38 -4.63 -2.79
C HIS A 203 12.87 -4.49 -2.52
N ILE A 204 12.39 -3.24 -2.35
CA ILE A 204 10.98 -2.88 -2.13
C ILE A 204 10.59 -1.83 -3.18
N GLY A 205 9.52 -2.08 -3.93
CA GLY A 205 9.06 -1.11 -4.94
C GLY A 205 10.00 -0.97 -6.15
N ARG A 206 10.75 -2.03 -6.50
CA ARG A 206 11.59 -2.07 -7.70
C ARG A 206 10.79 -1.62 -8.91
N LEU A 207 11.32 -0.65 -9.64
CA LEU A 207 10.77 -0.16 -10.89
C LEU A 207 11.88 -0.18 -11.94
N ASP A 208 11.78 -1.11 -12.88
CA ASP A 208 12.82 -1.38 -13.87
C ASP A 208 12.15 -1.60 -15.23
N ARG A 209 11.43 -2.73 -15.36
CA ARG A 209 10.64 -3.05 -16.54
C ARG A 209 9.60 -1.96 -16.85
N GLY A 210 8.95 -1.43 -15.81
CA GLY A 210 7.98 -0.36 -15.93
C GLY A 210 8.58 0.92 -16.53
N LEU A 211 9.81 1.30 -16.18
CA LEU A 211 10.49 2.48 -16.74
C LEU A 211 10.84 2.24 -18.22
N ASP A 212 11.41 1.07 -18.53
CA ASP A 212 11.88 0.74 -19.88
C ASP A 212 10.73 0.62 -20.90
N GLU A 213 9.62 -0.02 -20.51
CA GLU A 213 8.53 -0.30 -21.44
C GLU A 213 7.49 0.84 -21.55
N SER A 214 7.46 1.76 -20.58
CA SER A 214 6.45 2.83 -20.55
C SER A 214 6.38 3.69 -21.82
N PRO A 215 7.51 4.20 -22.38
CA PRO A 215 7.47 5.03 -23.59
C PRO A 215 6.85 4.30 -24.79
N GLN A 216 7.16 3.01 -24.97
CA GLN A 216 6.66 2.21 -26.09
C GLN A 216 5.17 1.86 -25.94
N ARG A 217 4.67 1.86 -24.71
CA ARG A 217 3.28 1.55 -24.37
C ARG A 217 2.40 2.79 -24.23
N GLY A 218 2.97 3.98 -24.36
CA GLY A 218 2.27 5.25 -24.14
C GLY A 218 1.88 5.47 -22.67
N TRP A 219 2.58 4.83 -21.73
CA TRP A 219 2.37 5.05 -20.30
C TRP A 219 3.13 6.29 -19.86
N THR A 220 2.50 7.09 -19.00
CA THR A 220 3.09 8.33 -18.49
C THR A 220 3.99 8.02 -17.31
N ILE A 221 5.20 8.56 -17.29
CA ILE A 221 6.07 8.55 -16.11
C ILE A 221 6.01 9.95 -15.49
N VAL A 222 5.64 10.03 -14.23
CA VAL A 222 5.63 11.26 -13.42
C VAL A 222 6.85 11.24 -12.52
N SER A 223 7.73 12.22 -12.70
CA SER A 223 8.90 12.45 -11.87
C SER A 223 8.50 13.17 -10.59
N MET A 224 8.69 12.56 -9.42
CA MET A 224 8.46 13.25 -8.14
C MET A 224 9.33 14.51 -8.03
N LYS A 225 10.56 14.46 -8.54
CA LYS A 225 11.49 15.58 -8.50
C LYS A 225 11.03 16.76 -9.35
N ASN A 226 10.67 16.50 -10.61
CA ASN A 226 10.46 17.56 -11.58
C ASN A 226 8.99 17.99 -11.70
N ASP A 227 8.05 17.08 -11.47
CA ASP A 227 6.63 17.32 -11.74
C ASP A 227 5.84 17.69 -10.48
N TRP A 228 6.33 17.33 -9.29
CA TRP A 228 5.65 17.64 -8.04
C TRP A 228 6.25 18.87 -7.35
N LYS A 229 5.39 19.89 -7.13
CA LYS A 229 5.75 21.11 -6.37
C LYS A 229 6.02 20.82 -4.89
N SER A 230 5.30 19.87 -4.32
CA SER A 230 5.46 19.40 -2.94
C SER A 230 5.23 17.90 -2.88
N ILE A 231 5.98 17.19 -2.03
CA ILE A 231 5.81 15.75 -1.82
C ILE A 231 4.69 15.51 -0.81
N PHE A 232 4.90 15.92 0.43
CA PHE A 232 3.95 15.72 1.52
C PHE A 232 3.14 16.98 1.79
N LYS A 233 1.99 16.81 2.45
CA LYS A 233 1.22 17.93 2.99
C LYS A 233 2.11 18.75 3.92
N THR A 234 2.23 20.05 3.69
CA THR A 234 2.96 20.96 4.58
C THR A 234 2.08 21.29 5.78
N ASP A 235 2.64 21.19 6.98
CA ASP A 235 1.97 21.71 8.17
C ASP A 235 1.89 23.23 8.02
N LYS A 236 0.69 23.78 7.94
CA LYS A 236 0.47 25.25 7.93
C LYS A 236 1.06 25.95 9.17
N ASN A 237 1.52 25.20 10.17
CA ASN A 237 2.07 25.70 11.44
C ASN A 237 3.60 25.58 11.57
N ALA A 238 4.34 25.06 10.58
CA ALA A 238 5.80 24.98 10.66
C ALA A 238 6.52 26.34 10.45
N GLY A 239 5.77 27.41 10.18
CA GLY A 239 6.30 28.76 9.90
C GLY A 239 6.68 29.61 11.12
N ASN A 240 6.76 29.06 12.34
CA ASN A 240 6.99 29.87 13.54
C ASN A 240 8.04 29.34 14.53
N LYS A 241 9.03 28.58 14.04
CA LYS A 241 10.32 28.49 14.75
C LYS A 241 11.30 29.46 14.09
N LYS A 242 11.08 30.75 14.36
CA LYS A 242 12.14 31.75 14.21
C LYS A 242 13.23 31.42 15.22
N ASP A 243 14.45 31.34 14.71
CA ASP A 243 15.68 31.41 15.47
C ASP A 243 15.58 32.46 16.58
N THR A 244 15.92 32.05 17.80
CA THR A 244 16.29 32.95 18.89
C THR A 244 17.57 32.38 19.50
N PRO A 245 18.49 33.26 19.92
CA PRO A 245 19.93 33.17 19.63
C PRO A 245 20.67 32.09 20.40
#